data_AF-A0AA88IB28-F1
#
_entry.id   AF-A0AA88IB28-F1
#
_cell.length_a   1.000
_cell.length_b   1.000
_cell.length_c   1.000
_cell.angle_alpha   90.00
_cell.angle_beta   90.00
_cell.angle_gamma   90.00
#
_symmetry.space_group_name_H-M   'P 1'
#
loop_
_entity.id
_entity.type
_entity.pdbx_description
1 polymer ?
#
loop_
_entity_poly.entity_id
_entity_poly.type
_entity_poly.pdbx_seq_one_letter_code
_entity_poly.pdbx_strand_id
1 'polypeptide(L)'
;MNVNIITPYQANGFRLECPESMTIKELKTKIWEEHPSHPGVEEQKLLFLGRFLSDNSTLQSSLSNVHKIDNFNIYLCPKTNSNKAGESQLFKDSKGDSVERQRRSGSSAQPGLLPQQPSIASINLYSFAFCSFCFALLAYVTIITGIRRLLGIVLVGLIVHLYQVERRRRHAIKNSSESQPNPRLQNHSEKPKEWNSSEQVEEKVGESRPLLSNLLTTATNMLFGLITSLVPD
;
A
#
# COMPACT_ATOMS: atom_id res chain seq x y z
N MET A 1 -25.95 -2.09 -16.25
CA MET A 1 -25.41 -2.38 -14.90
C MET A 1 -24.94 -1.08 -14.26
N ASN A 2 -25.16 -0.89 -12.96
CA ASN A 2 -24.80 0.35 -12.27
C ASN A 2 -23.48 0.19 -11.49
N VAL A 3 -22.53 1.05 -11.81
CA VAL A 3 -21.21 1.10 -11.16
C VAL A 3 -21.07 2.43 -10.45
N ASN A 4 -20.67 2.40 -9.18
CA ASN A 4 -20.38 3.59 -8.40
C ASN A 4 -18.86 3.82 -8.34
N ILE A 5 -18.40 4.92 -8.92
CA ILE A 5 -16.99 5.30 -8.94
C ILE A 5 -16.70 6.18 -7.73
N ILE A 6 -15.84 5.69 -6.83
CA ILE A 6 -15.43 6.39 -5.61
C ILE A 6 -14.02 6.96 -5.84
N THR A 7 -13.85 8.25 -5.57
CA THR A 7 -12.54 8.91 -5.64
C THR A 7 -12.10 9.33 -4.24
N PRO A 8 -10.80 9.50 -3.99
CA PRO A 8 -10.31 9.95 -2.68
C PRO A 8 -10.81 11.34 -2.28
N TYR A 9 -11.22 12.16 -3.26
CA TYR A 9 -11.74 13.52 -3.03
C TYR A 9 -13.26 13.57 -2.90
N GLN A 10 -13.98 12.52 -3.33
CA GLN A 10 -15.44 12.47 -3.32
C GLN A 10 -15.92 11.16 -2.67
N ALA A 11 -16.15 11.23 -1.36
CA ALA A 11 -16.54 10.07 -0.54
C ALA A 11 -17.82 9.37 -1.01
N ASN A 12 -18.78 10.13 -1.57
CA ASN A 12 -20.04 9.58 -2.06
C ASN A 12 -19.94 8.99 -3.48
N GLY A 13 -18.82 9.22 -4.18
CA GLY A 13 -18.65 8.80 -5.56
C GLY A 13 -19.68 9.40 -6.54
N PHE A 14 -19.72 8.84 -7.74
CA PHE A 14 -20.72 9.10 -8.76
C PHE A 14 -21.10 7.80 -9.48
N ARG A 15 -22.34 7.72 -9.97
CA ARG A 15 -22.86 6.51 -10.61
C ARG A 15 -22.73 6.60 -12.12
N LEU A 16 -22.21 5.53 -12.72
CA LEU A 16 -22.16 5.31 -14.16
C LEU A 16 -22.98 4.09 -14.52
N GLU A 17 -23.84 4.25 -15.52
CA GLU A 17 -24.55 3.13 -16.12
C GLU A 17 -23.73 2.56 -17.28
N CYS A 18 -23.31 1.32 -17.16
CA CYS A 18 -22.45 0.66 -18.15
C CYS A 18 -22.99 -0.73 -18.53
N PRO A 19 -22.84 -1.17 -19.78
CA PRO A 19 -23.14 -2.54 -20.16
C PRO A 19 -22.07 -3.51 -19.61
N GLU A 20 -22.47 -4.74 -19.29
CA GLU A 20 -21.57 -5.75 -18.69
C GLU A 20 -20.44 -6.18 -19.63
N SER A 21 -20.69 -6.12 -20.94
CA SER A 21 -19.72 -6.41 -22.00
C SER A 21 -18.63 -5.35 -22.15
N MET A 22 -18.80 -4.16 -21.55
CA MET A 22 -17.84 -3.07 -21.64
C MET A 22 -16.51 -3.46 -20.98
N THR A 23 -15.41 -3.10 -21.62
CA THR A 23 -14.07 -3.30 -21.10
C THR A 23 -13.71 -2.24 -20.06
N ILE A 24 -12.74 -2.56 -19.20
CA ILE A 24 -12.23 -1.60 -18.22
C ILE A 24 -11.63 -0.36 -18.88
N LYS A 25 -11.00 -0.52 -20.05
CA LYS A 25 -10.48 0.62 -20.83
C LYS A 25 -11.59 1.57 -21.27
N GLU A 26 -12.69 1.03 -21.81
CA GLU A 26 -13.85 1.83 -22.21
C GLU A 26 -14.51 2.52 -21.01
N LEU A 27 -14.58 1.84 -19.86
CA LEU A 27 -15.06 2.46 -18.62
C LEU A 27 -14.20 3.66 -18.20
N LYS A 28 -12.86 3.53 -18.27
CA LYS A 28 -11.95 4.65 -17.98
C LYS A 28 -12.14 5.83 -18.93
N THR A 29 -12.33 5.55 -20.22
CA THR A 29 -12.65 6.58 -21.22
C THR A 29 -13.95 7.29 -20.85
N LYS A 30 -15.00 6.54 -20.53
CA LYS A 30 -16.30 7.10 -20.11
C LYS A 30 -16.19 7.96 -18.85
N ILE A 31 -15.42 7.51 -17.85
CA ILE A 31 -15.13 8.31 -16.64
C ILE A 31 -14.49 9.64 -17.00
N TRP A 32 -13.53 9.65 -17.92
CA TRP A 32 -12.84 10.87 -18.33
C TRP A 32 -13.72 11.80 -19.17
N GLU A 33 -14.58 11.25 -20.04
CA GLU A 33 -15.53 12.01 -20.85
C GLU A 33 -16.60 12.70 -20.00
N GLU A 34 -17.18 11.99 -19.03
CA GLU A 34 -18.21 12.56 -18.14
C GLU A 34 -17.58 13.45 -17.04
N HIS A 35 -16.36 13.16 -16.63
CA HIS A 35 -15.66 13.87 -15.56
C HIS A 35 -14.20 14.20 -15.92
N PRO A 36 -13.96 15.23 -16.77
CA PRO A 36 -12.62 15.59 -17.25
C PRO A 36 -11.69 16.15 -16.17
N SER A 37 -12.19 16.44 -14.97
CA SER A 37 -11.38 16.80 -13.80
C SER A 37 -10.63 15.61 -13.18
N HIS A 38 -10.94 14.39 -13.62
CA HIS A 38 -10.35 13.15 -13.14
C HIS A 38 -9.09 12.80 -13.95
N PRO A 39 -8.22 11.90 -13.47
CA PRO A 39 -6.98 11.55 -14.17
C PRO A 39 -7.24 11.09 -15.62
N GLY A 40 -6.32 11.34 -16.54
CA GLY A 40 -6.47 10.88 -17.92
C GLY A 40 -6.49 9.35 -18.02
N VAL A 41 -7.11 8.77 -19.04
CA VAL A 41 -7.37 7.32 -19.20
C VAL A 41 -6.16 6.43 -18.84
N GLU A 42 -4.96 6.79 -19.33
CA GLU A 42 -3.71 6.06 -19.10
C GLU A 42 -3.14 6.21 -17.68
N GLU A 43 -3.54 7.30 -17.01
CA GLU A 43 -3.19 7.63 -15.63
C GLU A 43 -4.24 7.11 -14.64
N GLN A 44 -5.33 6.49 -15.09
CA GLN A 44 -6.33 5.91 -14.21
C GLN A 44 -5.98 4.46 -13.86
N LYS A 45 -6.09 4.11 -12.57
CA LYS A 45 -6.15 2.73 -12.08
C LYS A 45 -7.49 2.54 -11.37
N LEU A 46 -8.21 1.49 -11.76
CA LEU A 46 -9.46 1.10 -11.11
C LEU A 46 -9.20 -0.04 -10.14
N LEU A 47 -9.76 0.05 -8.94
CA LEU A 47 -9.62 -0.94 -7.88
C LEU A 47 -11.01 -1.43 -7.46
N PHE A 48 -11.20 -2.74 -7.46
CA PHE A 48 -12.43 -3.39 -7.02
C PHE A 48 -12.09 -4.55 -6.06
N LEU A 49 -12.72 -4.57 -4.88
CA LEU A 49 -12.46 -5.56 -3.82
C LEU A 49 -10.96 -5.77 -3.52
N GLY A 50 -10.19 -4.67 -3.51
CA GLY A 50 -8.75 -4.70 -3.25
C GLY A 50 -7.89 -5.23 -4.41
N ARG A 51 -8.46 -5.46 -5.60
CA ARG A 51 -7.74 -5.89 -6.81
C ARG A 51 -7.77 -4.81 -7.88
N PHE A 52 -6.65 -4.60 -8.55
CA PHE A 52 -6.60 -3.71 -9.70
C PHE A 52 -7.26 -4.36 -10.90
N LEU A 53 -8.14 -3.61 -11.56
CA LEU A 53 -8.80 -4.04 -12.78
C LEU A 53 -7.88 -3.83 -13.99
N SER A 54 -7.83 -4.82 -14.88
CA SER A 54 -6.98 -4.78 -16.07
C SER A 54 -7.74 -4.23 -17.26
N ASP A 55 -7.08 -3.42 -18.08
CA ASP A 55 -7.73 -2.69 -19.19
C ASP A 55 -8.43 -3.62 -20.20
N ASN A 56 -7.87 -4.80 -20.43
CA ASN A 56 -8.39 -5.79 -21.38
C ASN A 56 -9.49 -6.69 -20.79
N SER A 57 -9.77 -6.58 -19.49
CA SER A 57 -10.84 -7.36 -18.86
C SER A 57 -12.19 -6.70 -19.09
N THR A 58 -13.24 -7.51 -19.21
CA THR A 58 -14.62 -7.00 -19.21
C THR A 58 -15.10 -6.75 -17.78
N LEU A 59 -16.07 -5.85 -17.63
CA LEU A 59 -16.75 -5.63 -16.36
C LEU A 59 -17.38 -6.92 -15.87
N GLN A 60 -18.05 -7.68 -16.74
CA GLN A 60 -18.63 -8.97 -16.40
C GLN A 60 -17.61 -9.93 -15.81
N SER A 61 -16.46 -10.13 -16.46
CA SER A 61 -15.42 -11.05 -15.98
C SER A 61 -14.88 -10.61 -14.61
N SER A 62 -14.64 -9.30 -14.45
CA SER A 62 -14.11 -8.72 -13.20
C SER A 62 -15.10 -8.75 -12.03
N LEU A 63 -16.41 -8.74 -12.32
CA LEU A 63 -17.47 -8.54 -11.33
C LEU A 63 -18.34 -9.80 -11.12
N SER A 64 -18.17 -10.81 -11.98
CA SER A 64 -18.89 -12.10 -11.97
C SER A 64 -18.85 -12.85 -10.64
N ASN A 65 -17.76 -12.70 -9.88
CA ASN A 65 -17.61 -13.34 -8.56
C ASN A 65 -18.58 -12.78 -7.50
N VAL A 66 -19.36 -11.76 -7.84
CA VAL A 66 -20.22 -11.00 -6.94
C VAL A 66 -21.64 -11.00 -7.50
N HIS A 67 -22.23 -12.19 -7.60
CA HIS A 67 -23.52 -12.46 -8.24
C HIS A 67 -24.76 -11.81 -7.58
N LYS A 68 -24.59 -10.98 -6.55
CA LYS A 68 -25.68 -10.49 -5.66
C LYS A 68 -25.61 -9.01 -5.30
N ILE A 69 -24.72 -8.23 -5.90
CA ILE A 69 -24.58 -6.81 -5.56
C ILE A 69 -25.09 -5.95 -6.72
N ASP A 70 -26.15 -5.19 -6.49
CA ASP A 70 -26.72 -4.28 -7.50
C ASP A 70 -25.90 -2.99 -7.67
N ASN A 71 -24.98 -2.69 -6.74
CA ASN A 71 -24.17 -1.48 -6.74
C ASN A 71 -22.68 -1.80 -6.54
N PHE A 72 -21.93 -1.76 -7.63
CA PHE A 72 -20.50 -2.08 -7.60
C PHE A 72 -19.67 -0.84 -7.29
N ASN A 73 -19.05 -0.80 -6.11
CA ASN A 73 -18.14 0.28 -5.73
C ASN A 73 -16.74 0.04 -6.31
N ILE A 74 -16.34 0.84 -7.28
CA ILE A 74 -15.01 0.83 -7.88
C ILE A 74 -14.26 2.09 -7.45
N TYR A 75 -13.06 1.93 -6.93
CA TYR A 75 -12.22 3.05 -6.52
C TYR A 75 -11.32 3.49 -7.68
N LEU A 76 -11.32 4.80 -7.95
CA LEU A 76 -10.45 5.41 -8.95
C LEU A 76 -9.19 5.98 -8.27
N CYS A 77 -8.02 5.57 -8.76
CA CYS A 77 -6.73 6.03 -8.27
C CYS A 77 -5.87 6.60 -9.41
N PRO A 78 -5.15 7.71 -9.18
CA PRO A 78 -4.12 8.17 -10.11
C PRO A 78 -2.95 7.18 -10.15
N LYS A 79 -2.45 6.89 -11.34
CA LYS A 79 -1.22 6.14 -11.58
C LYS A 79 -0.06 7.11 -11.42
N THR A 80 0.68 6.99 -10.33
CA THR A 80 1.95 7.70 -10.21
C THR A 80 2.93 7.12 -11.23
N ASN A 81 3.33 7.92 -12.22
CA ASN A 81 4.42 7.57 -13.14
C ASN A 81 5.74 7.55 -12.36
N SER A 82 6.04 6.45 -11.67
CA SER A 82 7.30 6.27 -10.94
C SER A 82 8.54 6.11 -11.84
N ASN A 83 8.39 6.24 -13.17
CA ASN A 83 9.44 5.93 -14.15
C ASN A 83 10.14 7.17 -14.73
N LYS A 84 10.39 8.22 -13.94
CA LYS A 84 11.29 9.34 -14.34
C LYS A 84 12.15 9.89 -13.20
N ALA A 85 12.65 9.03 -12.33
CA ALA A 85 13.73 9.37 -11.41
C ALA A 85 14.83 8.31 -11.51
N GLY A 86 15.76 8.50 -12.44
CA GLY A 86 16.98 7.68 -12.54
C GLY A 86 17.13 6.87 -13.82
N GLU A 87 17.05 7.49 -15.00
CA GLU A 87 17.77 7.00 -16.18
C GLU A 87 18.56 8.16 -16.76
N SER A 88 19.74 8.39 -16.18
CA SER A 88 20.78 9.19 -16.81
C SER A 88 21.14 8.51 -18.12
N GLN A 89 20.66 9.09 -19.23
CA GLN A 89 21.15 8.75 -20.55
C GLN A 89 22.65 9.06 -20.58
N LEU A 90 23.45 8.00 -20.45
CA LEU A 90 24.86 8.01 -20.78
C LEU A 90 24.96 8.27 -22.28
N PHE A 91 25.40 9.49 -22.60
CA PHE A 91 25.78 9.97 -23.92
C PHE A 91 26.52 8.88 -24.70
N LYS A 92 25.97 8.47 -25.85
CA LYS A 92 26.77 7.86 -26.91
C LYS A 92 27.38 9.00 -27.72
N ASP A 93 28.70 9.11 -27.63
CA ASP A 93 29.51 9.95 -28.51
C ASP A 93 29.27 9.56 -29.97
N SER A 94 28.59 10.44 -30.71
CA SER A 94 28.62 10.46 -32.16
C SER A 94 29.20 11.79 -32.61
N LYS A 95 30.44 11.69 -33.07
CA LYS A 95 31.24 12.73 -33.72
C LYS A 95 30.62 13.05 -35.08
N GLY A 96 30.24 14.29 -35.31
CA GLY A 96 29.72 14.76 -36.59
C GLY A 96 29.63 16.28 -36.61
N ASP A 97 30.55 16.90 -37.35
CA ASP A 97 30.61 18.33 -37.64
C ASP A 97 29.35 18.84 -38.36
N SER A 98 29.01 20.11 -38.09
CA SER A 98 28.54 21.15 -39.02
C SER A 98 27.41 22.03 -38.47
N VAL A 99 27.81 23.26 -38.11
CA VAL A 99 27.29 24.57 -38.57
C VAL A 99 25.80 24.68 -38.95
N GLU A 100 25.07 25.54 -38.23
CA GLU A 100 24.27 26.69 -38.75
C GLU A 100 22.91 26.92 -38.01
N ARG A 101 22.65 28.20 -37.72
CA ARG A 101 21.36 28.92 -37.53
C ARG A 101 20.38 28.58 -36.40
N GLN A 102 20.39 29.50 -35.42
CA GLN A 102 19.38 30.57 -35.26
C GLN A 102 17.88 30.20 -35.36
N ARG A 103 17.18 30.22 -34.23
CA ARG A 103 15.96 31.03 -34.07
C ARG A 103 15.56 31.22 -32.60
N ARG A 104 15.28 32.48 -32.26
CA ARG A 104 14.55 32.95 -31.08
C ARG A 104 13.21 32.21 -30.94
N SER A 105 12.76 31.98 -29.70
CA SER A 105 11.46 32.44 -29.18
C SER A 105 11.35 32.09 -27.70
N GLY A 106 10.91 33.07 -26.90
CA GLY A 106 10.82 32.98 -25.45
C GLY A 106 9.73 32.04 -24.96
N SER A 107 9.85 31.63 -23.70
CA SER A 107 8.74 31.10 -22.92
C SER A 107 8.92 31.50 -21.46
N SER A 108 7.87 32.10 -20.92
CA SER A 108 7.73 32.65 -19.59
C SER A 108 7.87 31.59 -18.51
N ALA A 109 8.76 31.85 -17.55
CA ALA A 109 8.82 31.11 -16.30
C ALA A 109 7.57 31.42 -15.44
N GLN A 110 6.69 30.44 -15.28
CA GLN A 110 5.74 30.43 -14.16
C GLN A 110 6.36 29.65 -12.99
N PRO A 111 6.34 30.19 -11.77
CA PRO A 111 6.84 29.50 -10.59
C PRO A 111 5.90 28.35 -10.20
N GLY A 112 6.47 27.15 -10.14
CA GLY A 112 5.78 25.93 -9.75
C GLY A 112 5.29 25.99 -8.31
N LEU A 113 3.97 25.91 -8.13
CA LEU A 113 3.33 25.62 -6.86
C LEU A 113 3.49 24.12 -6.60
N LEU A 114 4.43 23.79 -5.71
CA LEU A 114 4.63 22.44 -5.21
C LEU A 114 3.34 21.92 -4.55
N PRO A 115 2.90 20.69 -4.87
CA PRO A 115 1.82 20.05 -4.13
C PRO A 115 2.28 19.89 -2.68
N GLN A 116 1.57 20.57 -1.78
CA GLN A 116 1.80 20.57 -0.35
C GLN A 116 1.58 19.15 0.17
N GLN A 117 2.68 18.43 0.36
CA GLN A 117 2.72 17.07 0.88
C GLN A 117 2.11 17.09 2.29
N PRO A 118 1.12 16.23 2.61
CA PRO A 118 0.53 16.21 3.95
C PRO A 118 1.64 15.87 4.95
N SER A 119 1.90 16.81 5.87
CA SER A 119 2.95 16.67 6.86
C SER A 119 2.68 15.43 7.72
N ILE A 120 3.74 14.67 8.00
CA ILE A 120 3.72 13.42 8.79
C ILE A 120 3.03 13.64 10.17
N ALA A 121 2.97 14.89 10.64
CA ALA A 121 2.25 15.28 11.85
C ALA A 121 0.74 14.96 11.80
N SER A 122 0.09 15.07 10.65
CA SER A 122 -1.35 14.83 10.49
C SER A 122 -1.74 13.36 10.70
N ILE A 123 -0.91 12.42 10.23
CA ILE A 123 -1.15 10.97 10.34
C ILE A 123 -1.11 10.53 11.82
N ASN A 124 -0.20 11.10 12.61
CA ASN A 124 -0.10 10.79 14.04
C ASN A 124 -1.29 11.33 14.84
N LEU A 125 -1.88 12.45 14.42
CA LEU A 125 -3.04 13.05 15.09
C LEU A 125 -4.30 12.20 14.90
N TYR A 126 -4.55 11.68 13.70
CA TYR A 126 -5.68 10.78 13.45
C TYR A 126 -5.54 9.45 14.20
N SER A 127 -4.33 8.89 14.27
CA SER A 127 -4.06 7.68 15.04
C SER A 127 -4.34 7.89 16.53
N PHE A 128 -3.94 9.04 17.09
CA PHE A 128 -4.21 9.39 18.48
C PHE A 128 -5.70 9.62 18.75
N ALA A 129 -6.38 10.35 17.87
CA ALA A 129 -7.83 10.60 17.98
C ALA A 129 -8.64 9.29 17.90
N PHE A 130 -8.26 8.38 17.00
CA PHE A 130 -8.89 7.07 16.88
C PHE A 130 -8.65 6.21 18.13
N CYS A 131 -7.41 6.18 18.64
CA CYS A 131 -7.11 5.48 19.90
C CYS A 131 -7.92 6.04 21.07
N SER A 132 -8.00 7.37 21.20
CA SER A 132 -8.78 8.04 22.24
C SER A 132 -10.27 7.68 22.16
N PHE A 133 -10.83 7.67 20.95
CA PHE A 133 -12.23 7.28 20.72
C PHE A 133 -12.49 5.80 21.06
N CYS A 134 -11.60 4.90 20.67
CA CYS A 134 -11.69 3.49 21.06
C CYS A 134 -11.62 3.30 22.58
N PHE A 135 -10.73 4.03 23.26
CA PHE A 135 -10.65 4.01 24.73
C PHE A 135 -11.93 4.55 25.37
N ALA A 136 -12.52 5.62 24.84
CA ALA A 136 -13.77 6.18 25.34
C ALA A 136 -14.95 5.21 25.14
N LEU A 137 -15.01 4.51 24.00
CA LEU A 137 -16.02 3.47 23.76
C LEU A 137 -15.83 2.27 24.69
N LEU A 138 -14.61 1.80 24.88
CA LEU A 138 -14.33 0.73 25.84
C LEU A 138 -14.70 1.16 27.26
N ALA A 139 -14.34 2.38 27.66
CA ALA A 139 -14.72 2.97 28.94
C ALA A 139 -16.25 3.03 29.10
N TYR A 140 -16.97 3.47 28.07
CA TYR A 140 -18.43 3.53 28.05
C TYR A 140 -19.08 2.15 28.17
N VAL A 141 -18.62 1.17 27.38
CA VAL A 141 -19.08 -0.22 27.48
C VAL A 141 -18.75 -0.82 28.85
N THR A 142 -17.62 -0.45 29.47
CA THR A 142 -17.27 -0.90 30.82
C THR A 142 -18.09 -0.26 31.93
N ILE A 143 -18.55 0.99 31.76
CA ILE A 143 -19.49 1.63 32.71
C ILE A 143 -20.82 0.87 32.71
N ILE A 144 -21.27 0.41 31.54
CA ILE A 144 -22.51 -0.37 31.39
C ILE A 144 -22.36 -1.79 31.93
N THR A 145 -21.19 -2.42 31.76
CA THR A 145 -21.00 -3.87 32.04
C THR A 145 -20.38 -4.19 33.42
N GLY A 146 -20.10 -3.17 34.24
CA GLY A 146 -19.70 -3.31 35.64
C GLY A 146 -18.17 -3.38 35.88
N ILE A 147 -17.74 -2.86 37.04
CA ILE A 147 -16.33 -2.62 37.42
C ILE A 147 -15.44 -3.87 37.33
N ARG A 148 -15.99 -5.07 37.56
CA ARG A 148 -15.23 -6.33 37.50
C ARG A 148 -14.71 -6.63 36.09
N ARG A 149 -15.45 -6.26 35.04
CA ARG A 149 -15.03 -6.47 33.64
C ARG A 149 -13.99 -5.44 33.20
N LEU A 150 -14.08 -4.20 33.70
CA LEU A 150 -13.06 -3.17 33.50
C LEU A 150 -11.69 -3.64 34.02
N LEU A 151 -11.66 -4.16 35.25
CA LEU A 151 -10.42 -4.65 35.86
C LEU A 151 -9.78 -5.75 35.02
N GLY A 152 -10.58 -6.67 34.47
CA GLY A 152 -10.11 -7.73 33.59
C GLY A 152 -9.49 -7.21 32.29
N ILE A 153 -10.16 -6.27 31.61
CA ILE A 153 -9.65 -5.70 30.34
C ILE A 153 -8.37 -4.89 30.57
N VAL A 154 -8.31 -4.10 31.64
CA VAL A 154 -7.11 -3.33 32.01
C VAL A 154 -5.94 -4.27 32.34
N LEU A 155 -6.19 -5.35 33.08
CA LEU A 155 -5.17 -6.35 33.41
C LEU A 155 -4.63 -7.04 32.14
N VAL A 156 -5.50 -7.46 31.23
CA VAL A 156 -5.10 -8.10 29.96
C VAL A 156 -4.32 -7.12 29.09
N GLY A 157 -4.80 -5.87 28.98
CA GLY A 157 -4.09 -4.81 28.26
C GLY A 157 -2.69 -4.54 28.83
N LEU A 158 -2.56 -4.52 30.16
CA LEU A 158 -1.28 -4.36 30.85
C LEU A 158 -0.34 -5.54 30.59
N ILE A 159 -0.84 -6.78 30.63
CA ILE A 159 -0.06 -7.99 30.32
C ILE A 159 0.46 -7.94 28.88
N VAL A 160 -0.40 -7.59 27.92
CA VAL A 160 0.00 -7.43 26.51
C VAL A 160 1.04 -6.32 26.35
N HIS A 161 0.87 -5.20 27.06
CA HIS A 161 1.82 -4.09 27.02
C HIS A 161 3.19 -4.49 27.57
N LEU A 162 3.24 -5.16 28.73
CA LEU A 162 4.48 -5.67 29.32
C LEU A 162 5.14 -6.70 28.40
N TYR A 163 4.35 -7.57 27.75
CA TYR A 163 4.86 -8.52 26.78
C TYR A 163 5.50 -7.83 25.56
N GLN A 164 4.87 -6.77 25.04
CA GLN A 164 5.43 -5.97 23.96
C GLN A 164 6.71 -5.25 24.36
N VAL A 165 6.77 -4.68 25.57
CA VAL A 165 7.97 -4.01 26.11
C VAL A 165 9.12 -5.01 26.23
N GLU A 166 8.85 -6.20 26.77
CA GLU A 166 9.86 -7.25 26.91
C GLU A 166 10.34 -7.77 25.55
N ARG A 167 9.44 -7.89 24.58
CA ARG A 167 9.79 -8.21 23.20
C ARG A 167 10.72 -7.15 22.60
N ARG A 168 10.46 -5.86 22.82
CA ARG A 168 11.34 -4.78 22.35
C ARG A 168 12.72 -4.86 23.01
N ARG A 169 12.80 -5.17 24.31
CA ARG A 169 14.09 -5.39 25.01
C ARG A 169 14.89 -6.53 24.38
N ARG A 170 14.25 -7.64 24.04
CA ARG A 170 14.92 -8.78 23.37
C ARG A 170 15.45 -8.43 21.99
N HIS A 171 14.77 -7.56 21.24
CA HIS A 171 15.26 -7.08 19.95
C HIS A 171 16.43 -6.10 20.08
N ALA A 172 16.43 -5.23 21.11
CA ALA A 172 17.54 -4.31 21.36
C ALA A 172 18.85 -5.06 21.68
N ILE A 173 18.78 -6.13 22.50
CA ILE A 173 19.97 -6.92 22.88
C ILE A 173 20.59 -7.63 21.67
N LYS A 174 19.78 -8.20 20.77
CA LYS A 174 20.28 -8.87 19.55
C LYS A 174 21.02 -7.91 18.62
N ASN A 175 20.50 -6.70 18.45
CA ASN A 175 21.14 -5.68 17.60
C ASN A 175 22.46 -5.17 18.20
N SER A 176 22.56 -5.11 19.53
CA SER A 176 23.81 -4.75 20.21
C SER A 176 24.90 -5.83 20.09
N SER A 177 24.54 -7.12 20.06
CA SER A 177 25.52 -8.21 19.88
C SER A 177 26.07 -8.33 18.46
N GLU A 178 25.36 -7.84 17.44
CA GLU A 178 25.77 -7.95 16.04
C GLU A 178 26.63 -6.77 15.56
N SER A 179 26.86 -5.78 16.43
CA SER A 179 27.66 -4.58 16.12
C SER A 179 29.11 -4.65 16.59
N GLN A 180 29.64 -5.83 16.98
CA GLN A 180 31.09 -5.96 17.14
C GLN A 180 31.76 -5.84 15.77
N PRO A 181 32.58 -4.80 15.52
CA PRO A 181 33.30 -4.65 14.28
C PRO A 181 34.35 -5.75 14.22
N ASN A 182 34.24 -6.64 13.23
CA ASN A 182 35.22 -7.67 12.95
C ASN A 182 36.58 -7.00 12.64
N PRO A 183 37.60 -7.08 13.53
CA PRO A 183 38.90 -6.50 13.27
C PRO A 183 39.72 -7.51 12.47
N ARG A 184 39.36 -7.71 11.21
CA ARG A 184 40.18 -8.50 10.28
C ARG A 184 40.15 -7.90 8.89
N LEU A 185 41.02 -6.91 8.71
CA LEU A 185 41.46 -6.46 7.41
C LEU A 185 42.97 -6.25 7.48
N GLN A 186 43.72 -7.26 7.04
CA GLN A 186 44.98 -7.05 6.30
C GLN A 186 45.51 -8.39 5.78
N ASN A 187 45.37 -8.57 4.47
CA ASN A 187 46.29 -9.23 3.53
C ASN A 187 45.51 -10.02 2.48
N HIS A 188 45.36 -9.44 1.28
CA HIS A 188 46.26 -9.72 0.16
C HIS A 188 45.73 -9.01 -1.08
N SER A 189 46.57 -8.16 -1.64
CA SER A 189 46.48 -7.73 -3.03
C SER A 189 47.22 -8.78 -3.86
N GLU A 190 46.55 -9.43 -4.83
CA GLU A 190 47.16 -9.82 -6.10
C GLU A 190 46.16 -10.44 -7.09
N LYS A 191 46.13 -9.82 -8.27
CA LYS A 191 45.99 -10.37 -9.62
C LYS A 191 44.59 -10.70 -10.21
N PRO A 192 44.28 -10.17 -11.42
CA PRO A 192 43.09 -10.57 -12.18
C PRO A 192 43.40 -11.79 -13.06
N LYS A 193 42.41 -12.68 -13.24
CA LYS A 193 42.45 -13.71 -14.28
C LYS A 193 41.07 -13.87 -14.93
N GLU A 194 41.11 -13.80 -16.26
CA GLU A 194 40.04 -13.98 -17.24
C GLU A 194 39.38 -15.36 -17.24
N TRP A 195 38.13 -15.38 -17.78
CA TRP A 195 37.37 -16.48 -18.40
C TRP A 195 37.12 -17.74 -17.54
N ASN A 196 35.96 -18.42 -17.54
CA ASN A 196 34.97 -18.68 -18.58
C ASN A 196 33.69 -19.30 -17.98
N SER A 197 32.61 -19.20 -18.75
CA SER A 197 31.43 -20.07 -18.91
C SER A 197 30.98 -21.08 -17.84
N SER A 198 29.68 -20.95 -17.53
CA SER A 198 28.64 -22.00 -17.47
C SER A 198 28.81 -23.20 -16.53
N GLU A 199 28.03 -23.20 -15.45
CA GLU A 199 27.48 -24.44 -14.89
C GLU A 199 26.07 -24.17 -14.34
N GLN A 200 25.09 -24.90 -14.89
CA GLN A 200 23.80 -25.15 -14.27
C GLN A 200 24.01 -25.87 -12.93
N VAL A 201 23.13 -25.65 -11.94
CA VAL A 201 22.55 -26.69 -11.06
C VAL A 201 21.63 -26.03 -10.02
N GLU A 202 20.42 -26.60 -9.96
CA GLU A 202 19.45 -26.77 -8.85
C GLU A 202 19.09 -25.63 -7.88
N GLU A 203 17.79 -25.32 -7.92
CA GLU A 203 16.85 -25.53 -6.81
C GLU A 203 17.25 -25.05 -5.41
N LYS A 204 16.68 -23.91 -5.02
CA LYS A 204 16.03 -23.82 -3.70
C LYS A 204 14.92 -22.78 -3.70
N VAL A 205 13.69 -23.30 -3.70
CA VAL A 205 12.49 -22.58 -3.30
C VAL A 205 12.69 -22.13 -1.85
N GLY A 206 13.09 -20.88 -1.69
CA GLY A 206 13.13 -20.16 -0.41
C GLY A 206 11.73 -19.70 -0.04
N GLU A 207 10.85 -20.65 0.28
CA GLU A 207 9.58 -20.39 0.93
C GLU A 207 9.85 -19.83 2.32
N SER A 208 9.68 -18.52 2.46
CA SER A 208 9.83 -17.82 3.73
C SER A 208 8.69 -16.84 3.92
N ARG A 209 7.63 -17.36 4.56
CA ARG A 209 6.85 -16.77 5.68
C ARG A 209 5.32 -16.79 5.47
N PRO A 210 4.65 -17.92 5.76
CA PRO A 210 3.24 -17.95 6.16
C PRO A 210 3.04 -17.89 7.71
N LEU A 211 4.03 -17.39 8.47
CA LEU A 211 3.90 -17.35 9.94
C LEU A 211 2.92 -16.28 10.44
N LEU A 212 2.79 -15.15 9.73
CA LEU A 212 1.89 -14.08 10.15
C LEU A 212 0.42 -14.37 9.82
N SER A 213 0.13 -15.02 8.68
CA SER A 213 -1.23 -15.41 8.33
C SER A 213 -1.77 -16.42 9.34
N ASN A 214 -0.98 -17.42 9.70
CA ASN A 214 -1.41 -18.47 10.64
C ASN A 214 -1.59 -17.92 12.06
N LEU A 215 -0.77 -16.94 12.48
CA LEU A 215 -0.96 -16.23 13.75
C LEU A 215 -2.20 -15.34 13.74
N LEU A 216 -2.48 -14.62 12.64
CA LEU A 216 -3.67 -13.79 12.55
C LEU A 216 -4.94 -14.65 12.60
N THR A 217 -4.97 -15.75 11.86
CA THR A 217 -6.12 -16.66 11.82
C THR A 217 -6.37 -17.30 13.19
N THR A 218 -5.31 -17.68 13.90
CA THR A 218 -5.43 -18.23 15.26
C THR A 218 -5.95 -17.18 16.24
N ALA A 219 -5.47 -15.94 16.14
CA ALA A 219 -5.92 -14.83 17.00
C ALA A 219 -7.39 -14.45 16.74
N THR A 220 -7.85 -14.45 15.48
CA THR A 220 -9.25 -14.19 15.15
C THR A 220 -10.18 -15.28 15.66
N ASN A 221 -9.76 -16.55 15.61
CA ASN A 221 -10.57 -17.66 16.11
C ASN A 221 -10.70 -17.63 17.65
N MET A 222 -9.62 -17.27 18.35
CA MET A 222 -9.68 -17.06 19.80
C MET A 222 -10.58 -15.88 20.17
N LEU A 223 -10.53 -14.78 19.43
CA LEU A 223 -11.38 -13.61 19.67
C LEU A 223 -12.86 -13.94 19.46
N PHE A 224 -13.19 -14.70 18.40
CA PHE A 224 -14.57 -15.08 18.12
C PHE A 224 -15.14 -16.01 19.20
N GLY A 225 -14.35 -16.97 19.69
CA GLY A 225 -14.75 -17.85 20.80
C GLY A 225 -14.96 -17.10 22.13
N LEU A 226 -14.21 -16.01 22.35
CA LEU A 226 -14.36 -15.17 23.53
C LEU A 226 -15.64 -14.33 23.46
N ILE A 227 -15.99 -13.82 22.27
CA ILE A 227 -17.22 -13.05 22.05
C ILE A 227 -18.45 -13.94 22.20
N THR A 228 -18.44 -15.16 21.64
CA THR A 228 -19.58 -16.10 21.79
C THR A 228 -19.74 -16.58 23.23
N SER A 229 -18.65 -16.72 23.99
CA SER A 229 -18.69 -17.02 25.44
C SER A 229 -19.26 -15.87 26.30
N LEU A 230 -19.38 -14.66 25.76
CA LEU A 230 -19.81 -13.45 26.48
C LEU A 230 -21.30 -13.16 26.36
N VAL A 231 -22.03 -13.94 25.56
CA VAL A 231 -23.49 -13.95 25.51
C VAL A 231 -23.97 -15.05 26.47
N PRO A 232 -24.44 -14.70 27.68
CA PRO A 232 -25.15 -15.68 28.50
C PRO A 232 -26.50 -15.98 27.85
N ASP A 233 -26.89 -17.25 27.82
CA ASP A 233 -28.26 -17.67 27.47
C ASP A 233 -29.30 -16.95 28.35
#